data_AF-A0A6J5K3C0-F1
#
_entry.id   AF-A0A6J5K3C0-F1
#
_cell.length_a   1.000
_cell.length_b   1.000
_cell.length_c   1.000
_cell.angle_alpha   90.00
_cell.angle_beta   90.00
_cell.angle_gamma   90.00
#
_symmetry.space_group_name_H-M   'P 1'
#
loop_
_entity.id
_entity.type
_entity.pdbx_description
1 polymer ?
#
loop_
_entity_poly.entity_id
_entity_poly.type
_entity_poly.pdbx_seq_one_letter_code
_entity_poly.pdbx_strand_id
1 'polypeptide(L)'
;MTYAYKLMDSPVGQLKLVARGECLAAILWENDKPNRVRLGEVTHDEDRPILREAERQLNEYFAGKRQTFDLALDFQGTEFQKKVWAALLTIPFGQTRTYAHIAAQIGNINAVRAVGAANGRNPISIVAPCHRVIGASGELTGFAGGLANKMLLLSLEAGQTSLEAGAERRTPAVKGPIKETVKPADKADKANKRPRPAPAPAPARELQTSLFDD
;
A
#
# COMPACT_ATOMS: atom_id res chain seq x y z
N MET A 1 20.63 -14.71 -0.30
CA MET A 1 20.77 -13.40 -0.96
C MET A 1 20.04 -12.38 -0.12
N THR A 2 20.74 -11.34 0.31
CA THR A 2 20.19 -10.24 1.10
C THR A 2 19.41 -9.28 0.21
N TYR A 3 18.40 -8.63 0.77
CA TYR A 3 17.71 -7.53 0.09
C TYR A 3 18.36 -6.22 0.47
N ALA A 4 18.39 -5.28 -0.47
CA ALA A 4 18.80 -3.89 -0.23
C ALA A 4 17.57 -2.99 -0.34
N TYR A 5 17.50 -1.90 0.43
CA TYR A 5 16.42 -0.92 0.28
C TYR A 5 16.91 0.52 0.34
N LYS A 6 16.10 1.38 -0.28
CA LYS A 6 16.18 2.84 -0.24
C LYS A 6 14.78 3.42 -0.03
N LEU A 7 14.69 4.58 0.60
CA LEU A 7 13.46 5.37 0.68
C LEU A 7 13.48 6.48 -0.38
N MET A 8 12.32 6.78 -0.96
CA MET A 8 12.14 7.93 -1.85
C MET A 8 10.85 8.67 -1.48
N ASP A 9 10.91 10.00 -1.51
CA ASP A 9 9.71 10.83 -1.42
C ASP A 9 9.03 10.91 -2.79
N SER A 10 7.69 10.95 -2.81
CA SER A 10 6.93 11.01 -4.06
C SER A 10 5.55 11.67 -3.85
N PRO A 11 4.83 12.02 -4.93
CA PRO A 11 3.47 12.56 -4.83
C PRO A 11 2.46 11.63 -4.15
N VAL A 12 2.76 10.33 -4.03
CA VAL A 12 1.91 9.33 -3.36
C VAL A 12 2.38 9.01 -1.93
N GLY A 13 3.25 9.86 -1.36
CA GLY A 13 3.90 9.66 -0.07
C GLY A 13 5.27 9.01 -0.19
N GLN A 14 5.82 8.54 0.92
CA GLN A 14 7.12 7.87 0.92
C GLN A 14 6.99 6.44 0.38
N LEU A 15 7.88 6.08 -0.54
CA LEU A 15 8.00 4.72 -1.09
C LEU A 15 9.30 4.07 -0.63
N LYS A 16 9.23 2.79 -0.30
CA LYS A 16 10.41 1.95 -0.04
C LYS A 16 10.69 1.08 -1.25
N LEU A 17 11.80 1.38 -1.93
CA LEU A 17 12.30 0.61 -3.06
C LEU A 17 13.19 -0.51 -2.52
N VAL A 18 12.98 -1.74 -2.99
CA VAL A 18 13.71 -2.91 -2.51
C VAL A 18 14.32 -3.67 -3.69
N ALA A 19 15.60 -3.95 -3.61
CA ALA A 19 16.36 -4.72 -4.59
C ALA A 19 16.75 -6.09 -4.06
N ARG A 20 16.92 -7.05 -4.98
CA ARG A 20 17.57 -8.33 -4.73
C ARG A 20 18.58 -8.58 -5.84
N GLY A 21 19.87 -8.57 -5.50
CA GLY A 21 20.91 -8.53 -6.53
C GLY A 21 20.76 -7.27 -7.39
N GLU A 22 20.80 -7.43 -8.71
CA GLU A 22 20.70 -6.32 -9.68
C GLU A 22 19.26 -6.01 -10.13
N CYS A 23 18.26 -6.64 -9.49
CA CYS A 23 16.86 -6.51 -9.87
C CYS A 23 16.05 -5.77 -8.81
N LEU A 24 15.04 -5.02 -9.26
CA LEU A 24 14.00 -4.45 -8.41
C LEU A 24 13.04 -5.57 -7.98
N ALA A 25 12.91 -5.77 -6.67
CA ALA A 25 12.13 -6.84 -6.07
C ALA A 25 10.81 -6.34 -5.46
N ALA A 26 10.76 -5.11 -4.95
CA ALA A 26 9.53 -4.53 -4.43
C ALA A 26 9.51 -3.00 -4.43
N ILE A 27 8.29 -2.44 -4.47
CA ILE A 27 7.97 -1.05 -4.16
C ILE A 27 6.85 -1.08 -3.12
N LEU A 28 7.21 -0.75 -1.88
CA LEU A 28 6.31 -0.79 -0.72
C LEU A 28 5.82 0.62 -0.37
N TRP A 29 4.59 0.68 0.11
CA TRP A 29 3.94 1.91 0.56
C TRP A 29 4.34 2.22 2.02
N GLU A 30 4.27 3.49 2.42
CA GLU A 30 4.57 3.91 3.81
C GLU A 30 3.77 3.11 4.86
N ASN A 31 2.47 2.91 4.62
CA ASN A 31 1.56 2.18 5.51
C ASN A 31 1.15 0.83 4.94
N ASP A 32 2.09 0.13 4.30
CA ASP A 32 1.81 -1.16 3.69
C ASP A 32 1.38 -2.22 4.72
N LYS A 33 0.48 -3.13 4.31
CA LYS A 33 0.03 -4.21 5.19
C LYS A 33 1.22 -5.12 5.52
N PRO A 34 1.43 -5.47 6.80
CA PRO A 34 2.43 -6.44 7.19
C PRO A 34 2.28 -7.74 6.39
N ASN A 35 3.40 -8.31 5.93
CA ASN A 35 3.45 -9.56 5.16
C ASN A 35 2.72 -9.58 3.80
N ARG A 36 2.28 -8.43 3.26
CA ARG A 36 1.75 -8.38 1.89
C ARG A 36 2.80 -8.85 0.87
N VAL A 37 4.04 -8.39 1.06
CA VAL A 37 5.23 -8.81 0.33
C VAL A 37 6.15 -9.51 1.33
N ARG A 38 6.58 -10.72 1.00
CA ARG A 38 7.49 -11.50 1.84
C ARG A 38 8.92 -11.23 1.41
N LEU A 39 9.62 -10.46 2.23
CA LEU A 39 11.04 -10.16 2.05
C LEU A 39 11.83 -10.91 3.13
N GLY A 40 13.08 -11.24 2.82
CA GLY A 40 14.03 -11.73 3.82
C GLY A 40 14.62 -10.57 4.61
N GLU A 41 15.85 -10.75 5.12
CA GLU A 41 16.62 -9.66 5.70
C GLU A 41 16.87 -8.56 4.67
N VAL A 42 16.60 -7.32 5.06
CA VAL A 42 16.71 -6.14 4.20
C VAL A 42 17.66 -5.14 4.85
N THR A 43 18.73 -4.77 4.15
CA THR A 43 19.71 -3.77 4.58
C THR A 43 19.51 -2.47 3.82
N HIS A 44 19.77 -1.34 4.47
CA HIS A 44 19.70 -0.04 3.82
C HIS A 44 20.93 0.17 2.92
N ASP A 45 20.71 0.59 1.67
CA ASP A 45 21.76 0.86 0.67
C ASP A 45 21.22 1.86 -0.36
N GLU A 46 21.63 3.12 -0.21
CA GLU A 46 21.23 4.24 -1.08
C GLU A 46 21.91 4.23 -2.45
N ASP A 47 23.08 3.58 -2.54
CA ASP A 47 23.96 3.64 -3.70
C ASP A 47 23.76 2.50 -4.69
N ARG A 48 22.91 1.52 -4.33
CA ARG A 48 22.56 0.39 -5.18
C ARG A 48 22.08 0.87 -6.57
N PRO A 49 22.75 0.48 -7.68
CA PRO A 49 22.46 1.02 -9.01
C PRO A 49 21.00 0.89 -9.44
N ILE A 50 20.40 -0.30 -9.24
CA ILE A 50 19.00 -0.54 -9.61
C ILE A 50 18.00 0.30 -8.79
N LEU A 51 18.32 0.66 -7.54
CA LEU A 51 17.46 1.49 -6.70
C LEU A 51 17.51 2.96 -7.14
N ARG A 52 18.70 3.47 -7.48
CA ARG A 52 18.88 4.80 -8.06
C ARG A 52 18.17 4.93 -9.40
N GLU A 53 18.26 3.90 -10.23
CA GLU A 53 17.59 3.89 -11.53
C GLU A 53 16.07 3.80 -11.38
N ALA A 54 15.56 2.98 -10.46
CA ALA A 54 14.14 2.92 -10.16
C ALA A 54 13.60 4.26 -9.65
N GLU A 55 14.30 4.93 -8.72
CA GLU A 55 13.94 6.27 -8.23
C GLU A 55 13.91 7.30 -9.37
N ARG A 56 14.94 7.31 -10.23
CA ARG A 56 15.02 8.21 -11.39
C ARG A 56 13.81 8.04 -12.31
N GLN A 57 13.48 6.80 -12.68
CA GLN A 57 12.34 6.52 -13.56
C GLN A 57 10.99 6.81 -12.89
N LEU A 58 10.85 6.54 -11.59
CA LEU A 58 9.64 6.89 -10.85
C LEU A 58 9.44 8.41 -10.81
N ASN A 59 10.50 9.19 -10.60
CA ASN A 59 10.45 10.65 -10.66
C ASN A 59 10.03 11.16 -12.05
N GLU A 60 10.54 10.56 -13.13
CA GLU A 60 10.09 10.88 -14.50
C GLU A 60 8.62 10.51 -14.75
N TYR A 61 8.18 9.36 -14.23
CA TYR A 61 6.78 8.92 -14.32
C TYR A 61 5.87 9.89 -13.58
N PHE A 62 6.22 10.26 -12.34
CA PHE A 62 5.47 11.25 -11.58
C PHE A 62 5.49 12.64 -12.23
N ALA A 63 6.55 13.00 -12.95
CA ALA A 63 6.60 14.24 -13.72
C ALA A 63 5.82 14.18 -15.06
N GLY A 64 5.16 13.06 -15.39
CA GLY A 64 4.47 12.85 -16.66
C GLY A 64 5.39 12.71 -17.88
N LYS A 65 6.71 12.56 -17.66
CA LYS A 65 7.74 12.47 -18.71
C LYS A 65 8.02 11.03 -19.14
N ARG A 66 7.52 10.04 -18.40
CA ARG A 66 7.72 8.61 -18.67
C ARG A 66 6.41 7.85 -18.65
N GLN A 67 6.24 6.99 -19.65
CA GLN A 67 5.07 6.10 -19.78
C GLN A 67 5.44 4.61 -19.63
N THR A 68 6.70 4.25 -19.83
CA THR A 68 7.21 2.87 -19.73
C THR A 68 8.41 2.79 -18.78
N PHE A 69 8.55 1.69 -18.06
CA PHE A 69 9.70 1.44 -17.20
C PHE A 69 10.67 0.47 -17.87
N ASP A 70 11.96 0.74 -17.75
CA ASP A 70 13.04 -0.12 -18.23
C ASP A 70 13.91 -0.51 -17.03
N LEU A 71 13.45 -1.52 -16.29
CA LEU A 71 14.05 -1.97 -15.04
C LEU A 71 14.12 -3.49 -15.05
N ALA A 72 15.24 -4.05 -14.59
CA ALA A 72 15.32 -5.48 -14.31
C ALA A 72 14.42 -5.82 -13.12
N LEU A 73 13.42 -6.67 -13.32
CA LEU A 73 12.41 -7.01 -12.30
C LEU A 73 12.61 -8.44 -11.79
N ASP A 74 12.38 -8.62 -10.50
CA ASP A 74 12.43 -9.92 -9.85
C ASP A 74 11.17 -10.20 -9.02
N PHE A 75 10.22 -10.91 -9.63
CA PHE A 75 8.97 -11.28 -8.99
C PHE A 75 9.11 -12.51 -8.10
N GLN A 76 8.95 -12.32 -6.79
CA GLN A 76 8.88 -13.39 -5.80
C GLN A 76 7.43 -13.70 -5.44
N GLY A 77 6.94 -14.87 -5.87
CA GLY A 77 5.58 -15.33 -5.66
C GLY A 77 5.34 -16.72 -6.25
N THR A 78 4.11 -17.21 -6.15
CA THR A 78 3.70 -18.45 -6.81
C THR A 78 3.69 -18.29 -8.33
N GLU A 79 3.72 -19.40 -9.06
CA GLU A 79 3.65 -19.36 -10.52
C GLU A 79 2.38 -18.69 -11.03
N PHE A 80 1.25 -18.87 -10.35
CA PHE A 80 0.01 -18.16 -10.67
C PHE A 80 0.16 -16.65 -10.48
N GLN A 81 0.77 -16.21 -9.37
CA GLN A 81 1.00 -14.79 -9.11
C GLN A 81 1.93 -14.17 -10.15
N LYS A 82 3.04 -14.83 -10.48
CA LYS A 82 3.98 -14.38 -11.52
C LYS A 82 3.30 -14.24 -12.88
N LYS A 83 2.44 -15.18 -13.27
CA LYS A 83 1.64 -15.07 -14.50
C LYS A 83 0.72 -13.85 -14.49
N VAL A 84 0.04 -13.59 -13.38
CA VAL A 84 -0.80 -12.39 -13.22
C VAL A 84 0.04 -11.12 -13.34
N TRP A 85 1.16 -11.02 -12.61
CA TRP A 85 2.01 -9.82 -12.63
C TRP A 85 2.67 -9.58 -13.98
N ALA A 86 3.05 -10.63 -14.70
CA ALA A 86 3.49 -10.53 -16.09
C ALA A 86 2.38 -9.98 -17.00
N ALA A 87 1.13 -10.42 -16.83
CA ALA A 87 0.00 -9.84 -17.55
C ALA A 87 -0.23 -8.36 -17.21
N LEU A 88 -0.03 -7.93 -15.95
CA LEU A 88 -0.12 -6.52 -15.57
C LEU A 88 0.86 -5.64 -16.37
N LEU A 89 2.09 -6.11 -16.58
CA LEU A 89 3.11 -5.36 -17.34
C LEU A 89 2.72 -5.11 -18.80
N THR A 90 1.76 -5.87 -19.34
CA THR A 90 1.25 -5.68 -20.70
C THR A 90 0.18 -4.59 -20.81
N ILE A 91 -0.32 -4.06 -19.69
CA ILE A 91 -1.33 -3.01 -19.68
C ILE A 91 -0.65 -1.67 -20.00
N PRO A 92 -0.96 -1.00 -21.13
CA PRO A 92 -0.31 0.26 -21.49
C PRO A 92 -0.63 1.39 -20.51
N PHE A 93 0.24 2.39 -20.47
CA PHE A 93 -0.01 3.64 -19.75
C PHE A 93 -1.32 4.29 -20.22
N GLY A 94 -2.12 4.79 -19.27
CA GLY A 94 -3.40 5.44 -19.55
C GLY A 94 -4.53 4.49 -19.92
N GLN A 95 -4.27 3.17 -19.96
CA GLN A 95 -5.29 2.17 -20.22
C GLN A 95 -5.60 1.33 -18.98
N THR A 96 -6.85 0.86 -18.90
CA THR A 96 -7.29 -0.05 -17.84
C THR A 96 -7.67 -1.42 -18.40
N ARG A 97 -7.68 -2.43 -17.54
CA ARG A 97 -8.23 -3.76 -17.81
C ARG A 97 -9.14 -4.18 -16.67
N THR A 98 -10.11 -5.04 -16.96
CA THR A 98 -10.91 -5.66 -15.91
C THR A 98 -10.19 -6.88 -15.36
N TYR A 99 -10.54 -7.30 -14.14
CA TYR A 99 -10.05 -8.59 -13.62
C TYR A 99 -10.38 -9.78 -14.55
N ALA A 100 -11.51 -9.71 -15.27
CA ALA A 100 -11.90 -10.73 -16.25
C ALA A 100 -10.99 -10.73 -17.49
N HIS A 101 -10.56 -9.56 -17.99
CA HIS A 101 -9.58 -9.48 -19.07
C HIS A 101 -8.25 -10.15 -18.69
N ILE A 102 -7.76 -9.89 -17.48
CA ILE A 102 -6.51 -10.52 -17.00
C ILE A 102 -6.69 -12.03 -16.82
N ALA A 103 -7.83 -12.47 -16.27
CA ALA A 103 -8.15 -13.89 -16.11
C ALA A 103 -8.18 -14.63 -17.47
N ALA A 104 -8.79 -14.03 -18.49
CA ALA A 104 -8.78 -14.55 -19.85
C ALA A 104 -7.36 -14.58 -20.44
N GLN A 105 -6.58 -13.50 -20.28
CA GLN A 105 -5.21 -13.41 -20.80
C GLN A 105 -4.28 -14.48 -20.24
N ILE A 106 -4.43 -14.86 -18.97
CA ILE A 106 -3.62 -15.93 -18.35
C ILE A 106 -4.17 -17.35 -18.62
N GLY A 107 -5.21 -17.47 -19.47
CA GLY A 107 -5.80 -18.73 -19.90
C GLY A 107 -6.78 -19.36 -18.90
N ASN A 108 -7.34 -18.58 -17.95
CA ASN A 108 -8.31 -19.10 -17.00
C ASN A 108 -9.40 -18.06 -16.68
N ILE A 109 -10.45 -18.02 -17.50
CA ILE A 109 -11.58 -17.09 -17.36
C ILE A 109 -12.30 -17.19 -16.01
N ASN A 110 -12.26 -18.34 -15.35
CA ASN A 110 -12.90 -18.58 -14.05
C ASN A 110 -12.06 -18.06 -12.86
N ALA A 111 -10.82 -17.63 -13.10
CA ALA A 111 -9.89 -17.23 -12.05
C ALA A 111 -10.02 -15.76 -11.59
N VAL A 112 -11.09 -15.04 -11.95
CA VAL A 112 -11.25 -13.59 -11.67
C VAL A 112 -10.96 -13.21 -10.21
N ARG A 113 -11.51 -13.95 -9.24
CA ARG A 113 -11.26 -13.69 -7.80
C ARG A 113 -9.80 -13.96 -7.41
N ALA A 114 -9.21 -15.03 -7.94
CA ALA A 114 -7.81 -15.37 -7.70
C ALA A 114 -6.87 -14.33 -8.31
N VAL A 115 -7.19 -13.80 -9.50
CA VAL A 115 -6.49 -12.67 -10.12
C VAL A 115 -6.56 -11.44 -9.22
N GLY A 116 -7.74 -11.11 -8.66
CA GLY A 116 -7.87 -10.00 -7.70
C GLY A 116 -6.96 -10.16 -6.48
N ALA A 117 -6.90 -11.37 -5.90
CA ALA A 117 -6.01 -11.66 -4.78
C ALA A 117 -4.52 -11.58 -5.17
N ALA A 118 -4.15 -12.04 -6.36
CA ALA A 118 -2.78 -11.91 -6.88
C ALA A 118 -2.40 -10.45 -7.17
N ASN A 119 -3.32 -9.66 -7.73
CA ASN A 119 -3.15 -8.23 -8.00
C ASN A 119 -2.87 -7.46 -6.70
N GLY A 120 -3.61 -7.76 -5.62
CA GLY A 120 -3.38 -7.15 -4.30
C GLY A 120 -2.05 -7.52 -3.65
N ARG A 121 -1.42 -8.61 -4.09
CA ARG A 121 -0.10 -9.08 -3.61
C ARG A 121 1.06 -8.67 -4.51
N ASN A 122 0.82 -7.83 -5.53
CA ASN A 122 1.88 -7.35 -6.42
C ASN A 122 3.03 -6.68 -5.64
N PRO A 123 4.25 -7.22 -5.65
CA PRO A 123 5.34 -6.66 -4.88
C PRO A 123 5.90 -5.36 -5.48
N ILE A 124 5.82 -5.19 -6.79
CA ILE A 124 6.44 -4.07 -7.52
C ILE A 124 5.35 -3.07 -7.93
N SER A 125 4.78 -2.37 -6.95
CA SER A 125 3.73 -1.36 -7.17
C SER A 125 4.15 -0.29 -8.19
N ILE A 126 3.18 0.31 -8.90
CA ILE A 126 3.37 1.32 -9.96
C ILE A 126 4.02 0.75 -11.23
N VAL A 127 5.21 0.14 -11.12
CA VAL A 127 5.94 -0.44 -12.26
C VAL A 127 5.21 -1.65 -12.84
N ALA A 128 4.79 -2.60 -12.00
CA ALA A 128 3.75 -3.56 -12.37
C ALA A 128 2.40 -2.92 -12.04
N PRO A 129 1.61 -2.49 -13.04
CA PRO A 129 0.58 -1.47 -12.84
C PRO A 129 -0.73 -2.07 -12.32
N CYS A 130 -0.73 -2.59 -11.09
CA CYS A 130 -1.92 -3.16 -10.45
C CYS A 130 -3.05 -2.13 -10.21
N HIS A 131 -2.74 -0.83 -10.24
CA HIS A 131 -3.72 0.26 -10.21
C HIS A 131 -4.56 0.36 -11.49
N ARG A 132 -4.05 -0.13 -12.64
CA ARG A 132 -4.77 -0.15 -13.93
C ARG A 132 -5.83 -1.26 -14.03
N VAL A 133 -5.95 -2.12 -13.01
CA VAL A 133 -6.98 -3.17 -12.96
C VAL A 133 -8.19 -2.71 -12.14
N ILE A 134 -9.37 -2.78 -12.75
CA ILE A 134 -10.64 -2.30 -12.16
C ILE A 134 -11.74 -3.36 -12.23
N GLY A 135 -12.78 -3.17 -11.40
CA GLY A 135 -13.99 -4.00 -11.45
C GLY A 135 -14.79 -3.76 -12.74
N ALA A 136 -15.65 -4.71 -13.11
CA ALA A 136 -16.52 -4.57 -14.29
C ALA A 136 -17.54 -3.42 -14.14
N SER A 137 -17.91 -3.05 -12.91
CA SER A 137 -18.76 -1.89 -12.60
C SER A 137 -18.05 -0.55 -12.80
N GLY A 138 -16.74 -0.54 -13.05
CA GLY A 138 -15.91 0.68 -13.07
C GLY A 138 -15.52 1.18 -11.67
N GLU A 139 -16.02 0.56 -10.60
CA GLU A 139 -15.68 0.96 -9.23
C GLU A 139 -14.22 0.67 -8.88
N LEU A 140 -13.59 1.64 -8.22
CA LEU A 140 -12.24 1.51 -7.67
C LEU A 140 -12.32 0.84 -6.30
N THR A 141 -11.98 -0.44 -6.27
CA THR A 141 -11.88 -1.21 -5.01
C THR A 141 -10.44 -1.60 -4.76
N GLY A 142 -10.05 -1.65 -3.47
CA GLY A 142 -8.84 -2.33 -2.97
C GLY A 142 -7.52 -1.96 -3.65
N PHE A 143 -6.67 -1.21 -2.95
CA PHE A 143 -5.32 -0.92 -3.42
C PHE A 143 -4.35 -0.92 -2.25
N ALA A 144 -3.15 -1.48 -2.43
CA ALA A 144 -2.16 -1.55 -1.36
C ALA A 144 -1.77 -0.17 -0.85
N GLY A 145 -1.61 0.81 -1.75
CA GLY A 145 -1.35 2.21 -1.41
C GLY A 145 -2.58 3.03 -1.02
N GLY A 146 -3.76 2.43 -0.87
CA GLY A 146 -5.02 3.14 -0.61
C GLY A 146 -5.70 3.72 -1.85
N LEU A 147 -7.02 3.91 -1.78
CA LEU A 147 -7.80 4.33 -2.95
C LEU A 147 -7.42 5.73 -3.47
N ALA A 148 -7.03 6.65 -2.58
CA ALA A 148 -6.55 7.98 -2.97
C ALA A 148 -5.34 7.91 -3.92
N ASN A 149 -4.35 7.07 -3.60
CA ASN A 149 -3.20 6.87 -4.46
C ASN A 149 -3.55 6.15 -5.77
N LYS A 150 -4.49 5.20 -5.74
CA LYS A 150 -5.00 4.57 -6.98
C LYS A 150 -5.62 5.60 -7.92
N MET A 151 -6.44 6.50 -7.38
CA MET A 151 -7.04 7.60 -8.15
C MET A 151 -5.98 8.55 -8.68
N LEU A 152 -5.03 8.96 -7.85
CA LEU A 152 -3.95 9.87 -8.25
C LEU A 152 -3.14 9.32 -9.43
N LEU A 153 -2.76 8.04 -9.37
CA LEU A 153 -2.03 7.37 -10.45
C LEU A 153 -2.87 7.31 -11.73
N LEU A 154 -4.15 6.95 -11.65
CA LEU A 154 -5.03 6.89 -12.82
C LEU A 154 -5.23 8.28 -13.45
N SER A 155 -5.42 9.32 -12.64
CA SER A 155 -5.55 10.70 -13.10
C SER A 155 -4.27 11.23 -13.76
N LEU A 156 -3.10 10.87 -13.20
CA LEU A 156 -1.81 11.18 -13.79
C LEU A 156 -1.70 10.57 -15.19
N GLU A 157 -2.06 9.30 -15.32
CA GLU A 157 -1.97 8.60 -16.60
C GLU A 157 -3.01 9.06 -17.62
N ALA A 158 -4.15 9.60 -17.16
CA ALA A 158 -5.17 10.22 -18.02
C ALA A 158 -4.80 11.64 -18.47
N GLY A 159 -3.66 12.19 -18.04
CA GLY A 159 -3.24 13.57 -18.33
C GLY A 159 -4.09 14.63 -17.61
N GLN A 160 -4.79 14.23 -16.54
CA GLN A 160 -5.76 15.08 -15.82
C GLN A 160 -5.15 15.80 -14.60
N THR A 161 -3.91 15.50 -14.24
CA THR A 161 -3.21 16.15 -13.13
C THR A 161 -1.95 16.87 -13.60
N SER A 162 -1.97 18.21 -13.51
CA SER A 162 -0.76 18.96 -13.16
C SER A 162 -0.51 18.74 -11.67
N LEU A 163 0.52 17.97 -11.32
CA LEU A 163 0.88 17.65 -9.92
C LEU A 163 1.51 18.85 -9.18
N GLU A 164 0.86 20.01 -9.25
CA GLU A 164 1.16 21.18 -8.45
C GLU A 164 0.00 21.45 -7.48
N ALA A 165 -0.22 20.53 -6.54
CA ALA A 165 -1.12 20.76 -5.40
C ALA A 165 -0.86 19.72 -4.30
N GLY A 166 0.22 19.91 -3.53
CA GLY A 166 0.51 19.02 -2.38
C GLY A 166 1.63 19.48 -1.45
N ALA A 167 2.51 20.38 -1.89
CA ALA A 167 3.66 20.81 -1.08
C ALA A 167 3.36 21.96 -0.09
N GLU A 168 2.22 22.65 -0.20
CA GLU A 168 1.89 23.77 0.69
C GLU A 168 0.87 23.37 1.76
N ARG A 169 1.36 22.71 2.81
CA ARG A 169 0.86 22.88 4.18
C ARG A 169 1.91 22.44 5.20
N ARG A 170 3.04 23.14 5.22
CA ARG A 170 3.88 23.28 6.41
C ARG A 170 3.89 24.76 6.79
N THR A 171 3.16 25.12 7.85
CA THR A 171 3.32 26.42 8.51
C THR A 171 4.33 26.31 9.67
N PRO A 172 4.98 27.42 10.05
CA PRO A 172 6.35 27.42 10.53
C PRO A 172 6.50 27.31 12.06
N ALA A 173 7.74 27.03 12.46
CA ALA A 173 8.24 27.03 13.82
C ALA A 173 7.94 28.32 14.59
N VAL A 174 7.53 28.17 15.86
CA VAL A 174 7.58 29.24 16.86
C VAL A 174 8.83 29.03 17.73
N LYS A 175 9.76 29.98 17.66
CA LYS A 175 10.84 30.18 18.65
C LYS A 175 10.52 31.44 19.46
N GLY A 176 10.56 31.35 20.78
CA GLY A 176 10.70 32.53 21.66
C GLY A 176 10.27 32.27 23.10
N PRO A 177 11.01 32.75 24.12
CA PRO A 177 11.24 32.03 25.37
C PRO A 177 10.48 32.61 26.57
N ILE A 178 10.13 31.80 27.58
CA ILE A 178 9.74 32.33 28.90
C ILE A 178 10.38 31.50 30.03
N LYS A 179 10.97 32.26 30.95
CA LYS A 179 11.82 31.92 32.11
C LYS A 179 11.06 31.21 33.25
N GLU A 180 11.83 30.46 34.05
CA GLU A 180 11.46 29.94 35.38
C GLU A 180 11.19 31.05 36.41
N THR A 181 10.17 30.83 37.27
CA THR A 181 10.19 31.20 38.70
C THR A 181 9.20 30.35 39.51
N VAL A 182 9.47 30.20 40.80
CA VAL A 182 9.10 29.07 41.68
C VAL A 182 8.19 29.51 42.87
N LYS A 183 7.11 28.74 43.14
CA LYS A 183 6.39 28.40 44.43
C LYS A 183 5.63 29.49 45.26
N PRO A 184 4.83 29.13 46.31
CA PRO A 184 4.15 27.85 46.72
C PRO A 184 2.66 27.95 47.22
N ALA A 185 2.03 26.78 47.48
CA ALA A 185 0.93 26.36 48.43
C ALA A 185 -0.38 27.21 48.54
N ASP A 186 -1.61 26.68 48.70
CA ASP A 186 -2.12 25.77 49.76
C ASP A 186 -3.60 25.31 49.49
N LYS A 187 -3.94 24.09 49.97
CA LYS A 187 -5.22 23.46 50.47
C LYS A 187 -6.66 23.65 49.89
N ALA A 188 -7.29 22.47 49.69
CA ALA A 188 -8.67 21.98 50.00
C ALA A 188 -9.89 22.63 49.29
N ASP A 189 -11.07 22.01 49.08
CA ASP A 189 -11.74 20.80 49.56
C ASP A 189 -12.90 20.42 48.59
N LYS A 190 -13.33 19.14 48.63
CA LYS A 190 -14.67 18.56 48.36
C LYS A 190 -15.43 18.75 47.02
N ALA A 191 -15.69 17.60 46.35
CA ALA A 191 -16.98 16.86 46.39
C ALA A 191 -17.44 16.24 45.05
N ASN A 192 -17.53 14.90 45.08
CA ASN A 192 -18.67 14.07 44.67
C ASN A 192 -19.20 14.12 43.21
N LYS A 193 -19.02 13.01 42.48
CA LYS A 193 -19.99 12.44 41.50
C LYS A 193 -19.58 11.01 41.07
N ARG A 194 -20.29 9.99 41.59
CA ARG A 194 -20.46 8.65 40.94
C ARG A 194 -21.33 8.82 39.68
N PRO A 195 -21.28 7.97 38.62
CA PRO A 195 -21.66 6.53 38.62
C PRO A 195 -20.91 5.67 37.55
N ARG A 196 -21.10 4.37 37.25
CA ARG A 196 -22.20 3.37 37.27
C ARG A 196 -21.66 1.93 37.45
N PRO A 197 -22.49 0.94 37.83
CA PRO A 197 -22.09 -0.45 38.04
C PRO A 197 -21.93 -1.25 36.73
N ALA A 198 -21.11 -2.30 36.79
CA ALA A 198 -20.85 -3.25 35.70
C ALA A 198 -22.05 -4.18 35.44
N PRO A 199 -22.24 -4.68 34.20
CA PRO A 199 -23.34 -5.59 33.87
C PRO A 199 -23.09 -7.03 34.37
N ALA A 200 -24.18 -7.70 34.76
CA ALA A 200 -24.22 -9.06 35.28
C ALA A 200 -23.98 -10.14 34.19
N PRO A 201 -23.49 -11.35 34.56
CA PRO A 201 -23.24 -12.44 33.62
C PRO A 201 -24.52 -13.11 33.11
N ALA A 202 -24.47 -13.58 31.85
CA ALA A 202 -25.58 -14.24 31.16
C ALA A 202 -25.86 -15.66 31.70
N PRO A 203 -27.12 -16.14 31.68
CA PRO A 203 -27.50 -17.45 32.18
C PRO A 203 -27.14 -18.60 31.24
N ALA A 204 -26.93 -19.78 31.83
CA ALA A 204 -26.53 -21.04 31.24
C ALA A 204 -27.52 -21.58 30.19
N ARG A 205 -27.00 -22.18 29.11
CA ARG A 205 -27.78 -23.00 28.18
C ARG A 205 -27.86 -24.43 28.68
N GLU A 206 -29.06 -24.87 29.03
CA GLU A 206 -29.45 -26.27 29.06
C GLU A 206 -29.49 -26.82 27.62
N LEU A 207 -28.81 -27.94 27.38
CA LEU A 207 -29.04 -28.79 26.22
C LEU A 207 -29.52 -30.13 26.74
N GLN A 208 -30.81 -30.36 26.61
CA GLN A 208 -31.45 -31.66 26.76
C GLN A 208 -31.76 -32.22 25.37
N THR A 209 -31.67 -33.54 25.29
CA THR A 209 -32.21 -34.48 24.28
C THR A 209 -31.29 -34.96 23.16
N SER A 210 -30.67 -36.10 23.49
CA SER A 210 -30.49 -37.29 22.67
C SER A 210 -31.79 -37.72 21.97
N LEU A 211 -31.69 -37.97 20.67
CA LEU A 211 -32.55 -38.88 19.90
C LEU A 211 -31.77 -39.25 18.64
N PHE A 212 -31.28 -40.49 18.58
CA PHE A 212 -31.18 -41.37 17.40
C PHE A 212 -30.44 -42.65 17.86
N ASP A 213 -31.24 -43.62 18.29
CA ASP A 213 -30.93 -45.06 18.22
C ASP A 213 -31.73 -45.62 17.02
N ASP A 214 -31.10 -46.55 16.31
CA ASP A 214 -31.53 -47.38 15.15
C ASP A 214 -31.79 -46.74 13.77
#